data_AF-A0A137QR27-F1
#
_entry.id   AF-A0A137QR27-F1
#
_cell.length_a   1.000
_cell.length_b   1.000
_cell.length_c   1.000
_cell.angle_alpha   90.00
_cell.angle_beta   90.00
_cell.angle_gamma   90.00
#
_symmetry.space_group_name_H-M   'P 1'
#
loop_
_entity.id
_entity.type
_entity.pdbx_description
1 polymer ?
#
loop_
_entity_poly.entity_id
_entity_poly.type
_entity_poly.pdbx_seq_one_letter_code
_entity_poly.pdbx_strand_id
1 'polypeptide(L)'
;MRFYLVFAFLAVLATVAYAWEKEDHEIFDLVSALENAEGKGMTFYSWLDVPPTATTSEIVKAYRKLSMKLHPDKNPGVKGAHERFARLGVIANILRNKASRKRYDFFYKNGVPRWRGTGYYYSRFRPGLGTVLIFLTAFTSALQLLVQKMNYNKDLARIELITGRAKRAAWGPKMVPTTGQRKVRVNLGDQHDEDGYVEGSKSIEMVVEGSDVYIFDEEGTLHPVNSSTATCPSITNTWFIALVRHLFAKVTGKKEKSEETLDQPYEVDTPDNEDSDDTSSIATSGSTKSGTITPQIDNDKGSSLGSRGLPVEKAGGKRRKVTKRR
;
A
#
# COMPACT_ATOMS: atom_id res chain seq x y z
N MET A 1 -15.76 -3.94 -17.19
CA MET A 1 -15.24 -4.47 -18.47
C MET A 1 -13.76 -4.08 -18.71
N ARG A 2 -13.40 -2.81 -18.93
CA ARG A 2 -12.02 -2.41 -19.36
C ARG A 2 -10.86 -3.03 -18.55
N PHE A 3 -10.98 -3.17 -17.22
CA PHE A 3 -9.92 -3.78 -16.39
C PHE A 3 -9.60 -5.24 -16.72
N TYR A 4 -10.56 -6.06 -17.17
CA TYR A 4 -10.29 -7.47 -17.49
C TYR A 4 -9.34 -7.62 -18.68
N LEU A 5 -9.37 -6.71 -19.64
CA LEU A 5 -8.42 -6.68 -20.75
C LEU A 5 -7.00 -6.32 -20.28
N VAL A 6 -6.89 -5.41 -19.31
CA VAL A 6 -5.61 -5.04 -18.67
C VAL A 6 -5.03 -6.21 -17.88
N PHE A 7 -5.86 -6.92 -17.10
CA PHE A 7 -5.43 -8.12 -16.37
C PHE A 7 -5.06 -9.28 -17.30
N ALA A 8 -5.82 -9.52 -18.38
CA ALA A 8 -5.48 -10.52 -19.38
C ALA A 8 -4.16 -10.18 -20.11
N PHE A 9 -3.96 -8.92 -20.48
CA PHE A 9 -2.71 -8.45 -21.06
C PHE A 9 -1.53 -8.60 -20.09
N LEU A 10 -1.69 -8.24 -18.81
CA LEU A 10 -0.68 -8.46 -17.77
C LEU A 10 -0.37 -9.94 -17.56
N ALA A 11 -1.37 -10.83 -17.62
CA ALA A 11 -1.15 -12.28 -17.50
C ALA A 11 -0.33 -12.83 -18.68
N VAL A 12 -0.60 -12.38 -19.92
CA VAL A 12 0.19 -12.73 -21.11
C VAL A 12 1.60 -12.14 -21.02
N LEU A 13 1.76 -10.90 -20.55
CA LEU A 13 3.07 -10.28 -20.37
C LEU A 13 3.87 -11.01 -19.26
N ALA A 14 3.19 -11.48 -18.21
CA ALA A 14 3.80 -12.29 -17.16
C ALA A 14 4.29 -13.65 -17.67
N THR A 15 3.53 -14.36 -18.51
CA THR A 15 4.01 -15.64 -19.09
C THR A 15 5.18 -15.44 -20.06
N VAL A 16 5.23 -14.33 -20.80
CA VAL A 16 6.40 -13.96 -21.61
C VAL A 16 7.60 -13.60 -20.73
N ALA A 17 7.40 -12.91 -19.61
CA ALA A 17 8.48 -12.59 -18.67
C ALA A 17 9.02 -13.83 -17.93
N TYR A 18 8.16 -14.82 -17.67
CA TYR A 18 8.53 -16.10 -17.05
C TYR A 18 9.15 -17.12 -18.05
N ALA A 19 9.33 -16.74 -19.32
CA ALA A 19 9.87 -17.62 -20.36
C ALA A 19 11.40 -17.82 -20.29
N TRP A 20 12.12 -17.07 -19.45
CA TRP A 20 13.55 -17.23 -19.19
C TRP A 20 13.77 -17.66 -17.75
N GLU A 21 14.66 -18.64 -17.54
CA GLU A 21 15.04 -19.13 -16.22
C GLU A 21 16.38 -18.53 -15.76
N LYS A 22 16.71 -18.76 -14.48
CA LYS A 22 17.99 -18.34 -13.88
C LYS A 22 19.22 -18.82 -14.66
N GLU A 23 19.17 -20.03 -15.23
CA GLU A 23 20.25 -20.57 -16.08
C GLU A 23 20.46 -19.75 -17.37
N ASP A 24 19.39 -19.21 -17.96
CA ASP A 24 19.47 -18.40 -19.18
C ASP A 24 20.09 -17.02 -18.89
N HIS A 25 19.69 -16.40 -17.76
CA HIS A 25 20.31 -15.17 -17.28
C HIS A 25 21.80 -15.33 -16.97
N GLU A 26 22.20 -16.43 -16.32
CA GLU A 26 23.62 -16.75 -16.07
C GLU A 26 24.42 -16.94 -17.36
N ILE A 27 23.82 -17.57 -18.38
CA ILE A 27 24.43 -17.65 -19.73
C ILE A 27 24.61 -16.26 -20.33
N PHE A 28 23.63 -15.36 -20.24
CA PHE A 28 23.74 -14.01 -20.81
C PHE A 28 24.75 -13.11 -20.05
N ASP A 29 24.79 -13.21 -18.72
CA ASP A 29 25.81 -12.57 -17.89
C ASP A 29 27.21 -13.06 -18.28
N LEU A 30 27.41 -14.37 -18.49
CA LEU A 30 28.70 -14.92 -18.90
C LEU A 30 29.11 -14.60 -20.33
N VAL A 31 28.18 -14.60 -21.30
CA VAL A 31 28.49 -14.18 -22.69
C VAL A 31 28.92 -12.71 -22.70
N SER A 32 28.13 -11.83 -22.09
CA SER A 32 28.48 -10.41 -22.04
C SER A 32 29.76 -10.12 -21.25
N ALA A 33 30.02 -10.85 -20.15
CA ALA A 33 31.28 -10.75 -19.40
C ALA A 33 32.50 -11.36 -20.14
N LEU A 34 32.29 -12.27 -21.10
CA LEU A 34 33.33 -12.79 -21.98
C LEU A 34 33.63 -11.80 -23.11
N GLU A 35 32.60 -11.30 -23.80
CA GLU A 35 32.76 -10.31 -24.88
C GLU A 35 33.45 -9.02 -24.41
N ASN A 36 33.09 -8.53 -23.22
CA ASN A 36 33.68 -7.33 -22.63
C ASN A 36 35.16 -7.50 -22.21
N ALA A 37 35.70 -8.73 -22.17
CA ALA A 37 37.04 -9.01 -21.65
C ALA A 37 38.00 -9.64 -22.67
N GLU A 38 37.50 -10.46 -23.59
CA GLU A 38 38.30 -11.13 -24.63
C GLU A 38 38.00 -10.58 -26.05
N GLY A 39 36.88 -9.86 -26.24
CA GLY A 39 36.50 -9.21 -27.50
C GLY A 39 35.08 -9.56 -27.99
N LYS A 40 34.48 -8.66 -28.79
CA LYS A 40 33.14 -8.87 -29.38
C LYS A 40 33.11 -10.11 -30.27
N GLY A 41 32.03 -10.88 -30.20
CA GLY A 41 31.88 -12.14 -30.90
C GLY A 41 32.66 -13.31 -30.29
N MET A 42 33.29 -13.14 -29.11
CA MET A 42 34.00 -14.23 -28.45
C MET A 42 33.01 -15.19 -27.77
N THR A 43 33.03 -16.44 -28.19
CA THR A 43 32.07 -17.47 -27.79
C THR A 43 32.69 -18.47 -26.81
N PHE A 44 31.86 -19.22 -26.06
CA PHE A 44 32.37 -20.23 -25.12
C PHE A 44 33.20 -21.32 -25.82
N TYR A 45 32.85 -21.68 -27.06
CA TYR A 45 33.57 -22.66 -27.87
C TYR A 45 34.91 -22.13 -28.37
N SER A 46 34.93 -20.93 -28.96
CA SER A 46 36.18 -20.30 -29.43
C SER A 46 37.14 -19.96 -28.29
N TRP A 47 36.63 -19.66 -27.08
CA TRP A 47 37.46 -19.41 -25.91
C TRP A 47 38.05 -20.68 -25.29
N LEU A 48 37.32 -21.81 -25.31
CA LEU A 48 37.88 -23.11 -24.90
C LEU A 48 38.76 -23.77 -25.96
N ASP A 49 38.97 -23.18 -27.15
CA ASP A 49 39.78 -23.77 -28.22
C ASP A 49 39.20 -25.13 -28.70
N VAL A 50 37.87 -25.18 -28.89
CA VAL A 50 37.11 -26.38 -29.32
C VAL A 50 35.97 -26.05 -30.30
N PRO A 51 35.60 -26.97 -31.23
CA PRO A 51 34.44 -26.77 -32.10
C PRO A 51 33.10 -26.93 -31.35
N PRO A 52 31.99 -26.35 -31.83
CA PRO A 52 30.66 -26.50 -31.22
C PRO A 52 30.14 -27.95 -31.24
N THR A 53 30.70 -28.82 -32.08
CA THR A 53 30.43 -30.26 -32.14
C THR A 53 31.20 -31.08 -31.11
N ALA A 54 32.13 -30.49 -30.35
CA ALA A 54 33.06 -31.22 -29.48
C ALA A 54 32.35 -32.10 -28.42
N THR A 55 32.93 -33.27 -28.14
CA THR A 55 32.43 -34.15 -27.08
C THR A 55 32.69 -33.56 -25.69
N THR A 56 31.94 -34.03 -24.68
CA THR A 56 32.21 -33.67 -23.27
C THR A 56 33.61 -34.07 -22.81
N SER A 57 34.23 -35.08 -23.44
CA SER A 57 35.61 -35.49 -23.15
C SER A 57 36.65 -34.50 -23.69
N GLU A 58 36.44 -33.95 -24.90
CA GLU A 58 37.27 -32.88 -25.46
C GLU A 58 37.14 -31.61 -24.62
N ILE A 59 35.92 -31.22 -24.24
CA ILE A 59 35.67 -30.04 -23.40
C ILE A 59 36.40 -30.15 -22.05
N VAL A 60 36.45 -31.35 -21.44
CA VAL A 60 37.23 -31.59 -20.21
C VAL A 60 38.74 -31.53 -20.46
N LYS A 61 39.25 -32.04 -21.58
CA LYS A 61 40.68 -31.93 -21.96
C LYS A 61 41.08 -30.47 -22.20
N ALA A 62 40.26 -29.73 -22.94
CA ALA A 62 40.43 -28.32 -23.26
C ALA A 62 40.37 -27.44 -22.01
N TYR A 63 39.39 -27.65 -21.13
CA TYR A 63 39.32 -27.00 -19.82
C TYR A 63 40.61 -27.20 -19.01
N ARG A 64 41.15 -28.42 -18.94
CA ARG A 64 42.43 -28.69 -18.24
C ARG A 64 43.59 -27.91 -18.87
N LYS A 65 43.74 -27.96 -20.21
CA LYS A 65 44.75 -27.24 -21.00
C LYS A 65 44.71 -25.73 -20.75
N LEU A 66 43.51 -25.14 -20.68
CA LEU A 66 43.32 -23.69 -20.50
C LEU A 66 43.40 -23.26 -19.02
N SER A 67 42.89 -24.08 -18.10
CA SER A 67 42.96 -23.87 -16.65
C SER A 67 44.43 -23.81 -16.17
N MET A 68 45.29 -24.70 -16.68
CA MET A 68 46.73 -24.66 -16.39
C MET A 68 47.45 -23.40 -16.91
N LYS A 69 46.91 -22.72 -17.93
CA LYS A 69 47.43 -21.44 -18.46
C LYS A 69 46.91 -20.25 -17.66
N LEU A 70 45.61 -20.22 -17.35
CA LEU A 70 44.94 -19.09 -16.69
C LEU A 70 44.97 -19.15 -15.14
N HIS A 71 45.65 -20.14 -14.55
CA HIS A 71 45.69 -20.32 -13.10
C HIS A 71 46.25 -19.07 -12.39
N PRO A 72 45.55 -18.48 -11.39
CA PRO A 72 45.92 -17.18 -10.83
C PRO A 72 47.29 -17.18 -10.16
N ASP A 73 47.65 -18.25 -9.46
CA ASP A 73 48.97 -18.45 -8.83
C ASP A 73 50.14 -18.45 -9.84
N LYS A 74 49.88 -18.83 -11.11
CA LYS A 74 50.87 -18.75 -12.20
C LYS A 74 50.87 -17.40 -12.92
N ASN A 75 49.93 -16.51 -12.59
CA ASN A 75 49.73 -15.21 -13.22
C ASN A 75 49.56 -14.08 -12.19
N PRO A 76 50.38 -14.00 -11.11
CA PRO A 76 50.08 -13.13 -9.95
C PRO A 76 50.08 -11.62 -10.27
N GLY A 77 50.74 -11.19 -11.35
CA GLY A 77 50.72 -9.80 -11.83
C GLY A 77 49.55 -9.43 -12.75
N VAL A 78 48.72 -10.40 -13.17
CA VAL A 78 47.68 -10.17 -14.18
C VAL A 78 46.37 -9.72 -13.53
N LYS A 79 46.02 -8.45 -13.73
CA LYS A 79 44.73 -7.88 -13.27
C LYS A 79 43.56 -8.73 -13.78
N GLY A 80 42.67 -9.14 -12.87
CA GLY A 80 41.51 -9.97 -13.20
C GLY A 80 41.80 -11.46 -13.47
N ALA A 81 43.01 -11.98 -13.21
CA ALA A 81 43.33 -13.40 -13.40
C ALA A 81 42.36 -14.34 -12.66
N HIS A 82 42.02 -14.02 -11.40
CA HIS A 82 41.05 -14.77 -10.61
C HIS A 82 39.65 -14.78 -11.26
N GLU A 83 39.19 -13.65 -11.79
CA GLU A 83 37.90 -13.56 -12.48
C GLU A 83 37.89 -14.36 -13.80
N ARG A 84 38.95 -14.28 -14.60
CA ARG A 84 39.08 -15.05 -15.85
C ARG A 84 39.09 -16.56 -15.56
N PHE A 85 39.77 -16.98 -14.49
CA PHE A 85 39.74 -18.36 -14.02
C PHE A 85 38.36 -18.80 -13.49
N ALA A 86 37.67 -17.94 -12.73
CA ALA A 86 36.30 -18.21 -12.26
C ALA A 86 35.32 -18.36 -13.44
N ARG A 87 35.36 -17.43 -14.42
CA ARG A 87 34.57 -17.52 -15.66
C ARG A 87 34.85 -18.81 -16.44
N LEU A 88 36.11 -19.27 -16.48
CA LEU A 88 36.49 -20.54 -17.10
C LEU A 88 35.83 -21.73 -16.41
N GLY A 89 35.79 -21.74 -15.07
CA GLY A 89 35.09 -22.76 -14.29
C GLY A 89 33.60 -22.84 -14.63
N VAL A 90 32.90 -21.71 -14.64
CA VAL A 90 31.44 -21.69 -14.89
C VAL A 90 31.10 -22.01 -16.35
N ILE A 91 31.82 -21.44 -17.32
CA ILE A 91 31.63 -21.73 -18.75
C ILE A 91 31.89 -23.21 -19.06
N ALA A 92 32.96 -23.80 -18.51
CA ALA A 92 33.20 -25.23 -18.66
C ALA A 92 32.16 -26.10 -17.97
N ASN A 93 31.53 -25.64 -16.87
CA ASN A 93 30.42 -26.35 -16.24
C ASN A 93 29.17 -26.36 -17.14
N ILE A 94 28.80 -25.21 -17.70
CA ILE A 94 27.69 -25.06 -18.65
C ILE A 94 27.88 -25.98 -19.87
N LEU A 95 29.08 -25.99 -20.47
CA LEU A 95 29.37 -26.83 -21.63
C LEU A 95 29.49 -28.34 -21.31
N ARG A 96 29.72 -28.72 -20.04
CA ARG A 96 29.72 -30.12 -19.59
C ARG A 96 28.32 -30.65 -19.28
N ASN A 97 27.41 -29.81 -18.78
CA ASN A 97 26.02 -30.21 -18.58
C ASN A 97 25.25 -30.24 -19.90
N LYS A 98 24.64 -31.38 -20.25
CA LYS A 98 23.83 -31.52 -21.48
C LYS A 98 22.64 -30.54 -21.52
N ALA A 99 22.03 -30.23 -20.38
CA ALA A 99 20.89 -29.30 -20.32
C ALA A 99 21.33 -27.85 -20.56
N SER A 100 22.27 -27.35 -19.77
CA SER A 100 22.80 -25.98 -19.88
C SER A 100 23.50 -25.75 -21.22
N ARG A 101 24.22 -26.73 -21.77
CA ARG A 101 24.77 -26.68 -23.13
C ARG A 101 23.67 -26.55 -24.18
N LYS A 102 22.55 -27.27 -24.08
CA LYS A 102 21.44 -27.16 -25.04
C LYS A 102 20.81 -25.76 -25.04
N ARG A 103 20.70 -25.10 -23.88
CA ARG A 103 20.29 -23.67 -23.80
C ARG A 103 21.29 -22.77 -24.50
N TYR A 104 22.58 -22.91 -24.18
CA TYR A 104 23.63 -22.13 -24.82
C TYR A 104 23.67 -22.34 -26.33
N ASP A 105 23.54 -23.57 -26.83
CA ASP A 105 23.49 -23.91 -28.25
C ASP A 105 22.27 -23.30 -28.98
N PHE A 106 21.16 -23.09 -28.27
CA PHE A 106 20.00 -22.36 -28.80
C PHE A 106 20.31 -20.87 -28.98
N PHE A 107 20.86 -20.21 -27.96
CA PHE A 107 21.22 -18.78 -28.04
C PHE A 107 22.43 -18.52 -28.96
N TYR A 108 23.36 -19.46 -29.06
CA TYR A 108 24.49 -19.41 -29.99
C TYR A 108 24.03 -19.42 -31.46
N LYS A 109 22.94 -20.13 -31.78
CA LYS A 109 22.38 -20.20 -33.14
C LYS A 109 21.39 -19.07 -33.43
N ASN A 110 20.54 -18.72 -32.47
CA ASN A 110 19.44 -17.77 -32.66
C ASN A 110 19.82 -16.32 -32.30
N GLY A 111 21.02 -16.10 -31.75
CA GLY A 111 21.46 -14.84 -31.19
C GLY A 111 21.15 -14.73 -29.69
N VAL A 112 22.07 -14.11 -28.95
CA VAL A 112 21.88 -13.74 -27.55
C VAL A 112 21.11 -12.40 -27.51
N PRO A 113 20.01 -12.28 -26.74
CA PRO A 113 19.28 -11.02 -26.59
C PRO A 113 20.19 -9.94 -25.97
N ARG A 114 19.91 -8.65 -26.22
CA ARG A 114 20.78 -7.53 -25.81
C ARG A 114 20.76 -7.26 -24.30
N TRP A 115 21.39 -8.16 -23.57
CA TRP A 115 21.52 -8.20 -22.12
C TRP A 115 22.51 -7.14 -21.61
N ARG A 116 22.28 -6.66 -20.38
CA ARG A 116 23.14 -5.68 -19.68
C ARG A 116 23.42 -6.04 -18.21
N GLY A 117 23.02 -7.23 -17.78
CA GLY A 117 23.10 -7.68 -16.40
C GLY A 117 21.83 -7.46 -15.59
N THR A 118 21.48 -8.42 -14.74
CA THR A 118 20.40 -8.31 -13.73
C THR A 118 20.54 -7.04 -12.89
N GLY A 119 21.76 -6.73 -12.47
CA GLY A 119 22.12 -5.56 -11.67
C GLY A 119 22.22 -4.22 -12.44
N TYR A 120 21.90 -4.15 -13.75
CA TYR A 120 22.08 -2.91 -14.52
C TYR A 120 21.30 -1.72 -13.93
N TYR A 121 20.02 -1.92 -13.65
CA TYR A 121 19.18 -0.84 -13.08
C TYR A 121 19.60 -0.50 -11.65
N TYR A 122 19.94 -1.49 -10.82
CA TYR A 122 20.42 -1.27 -9.45
C TYR A 122 21.80 -0.57 -9.39
N SER A 123 22.69 -0.81 -10.36
CA SER A 123 24.00 -0.15 -10.42
C SER A 123 23.92 1.25 -11.01
N ARG A 124 23.06 1.47 -12.02
CA ARG A 124 22.86 2.79 -12.66
C ARG A 124 21.98 3.73 -11.83
N PHE A 125 20.96 3.20 -11.17
CA PHE A 125 20.00 3.92 -10.34
C PHE A 125 20.01 3.38 -8.91
N ARG A 126 21.18 3.39 -8.24
CA ARG A 126 21.25 3.13 -6.80
C ARG A 126 20.33 4.12 -6.08
N PRO A 127 19.20 3.70 -5.48
CA PRO A 127 18.20 4.63 -4.98
C PRO A 127 18.68 5.22 -3.66
N GLY A 128 19.27 6.42 -3.71
CA GLY A 128 19.66 7.15 -2.51
C GLY A 128 18.42 7.57 -1.69
N LEU A 129 18.59 7.75 -0.38
CA LEU A 129 17.50 8.06 0.55
C LEU A 129 16.58 9.19 0.05
N GLY A 130 17.15 10.27 -0.51
CA GLY A 130 16.36 11.36 -1.11
C GLY A 130 15.46 10.93 -2.26
N THR A 131 15.91 10.03 -3.15
CA THR A 131 15.07 9.51 -4.25
C THR A 131 13.92 8.64 -3.74
N VAL A 132 14.14 7.87 -2.68
CA VAL A 132 13.10 7.07 -2.01
C VAL A 132 12.07 7.98 -1.33
N LEU A 133 12.52 9.03 -0.63
CA LEU A 133 11.64 10.01 0.01
C LEU A 133 10.81 10.81 -1.01
N ILE A 134 11.41 11.24 -2.13
CA ILE A 134 10.68 11.92 -3.22
C ILE A 134 9.63 10.98 -3.84
N PHE A 135 9.97 9.71 -4.07
CA PHE A 135 9.01 8.73 -4.57
C PHE A 135 7.86 8.49 -3.57
N LEU A 136 8.16 8.35 -2.28
CA LEU A 136 7.16 8.09 -1.23
C LEU A 136 6.23 9.30 -0.99
N THR A 137 6.75 10.52 -1.04
CA THR A 137 5.94 11.75 -0.96
C THR A 137 5.05 11.93 -2.19
N ALA A 138 5.56 11.64 -3.39
CA ALA A 138 4.75 11.63 -4.61
C ALA A 138 3.65 10.55 -4.56
N PHE A 139 3.97 9.34 -4.11
CA PHE A 139 3.01 8.22 -4.00
C PHE A 139 1.91 8.49 -2.97
N THR A 140 2.26 9.00 -1.79
CA THR A 140 1.28 9.35 -0.75
C THR A 140 0.41 10.55 -1.17
N SER A 141 0.97 11.55 -1.84
CA SER A 141 0.21 12.66 -2.44
C SER A 141 -0.77 12.17 -3.53
N ALA A 142 -0.34 11.27 -4.42
CA ALA A 142 -1.20 10.68 -5.43
C ALA A 142 -2.34 9.83 -4.83
N LEU A 143 -2.08 9.10 -3.74
CA LEU A 143 -3.11 8.37 -3.00
C LEU A 143 -4.10 9.32 -2.31
N GLN A 144 -3.63 10.43 -1.73
CA GLN A 144 -4.50 11.46 -1.15
C GLN A 144 -5.41 12.09 -2.21
N LEU A 145 -4.88 12.39 -3.39
CA LEU A 145 -5.68 12.91 -4.52
C LEU A 145 -6.73 11.91 -5.01
N LEU A 146 -6.42 10.61 -5.00
CA LEU A 146 -7.39 9.56 -5.31
C LEU A 146 -8.51 9.54 -4.27
N VAL A 147 -8.19 9.61 -2.99
CA VAL A 147 -9.19 9.68 -1.89
C VAL A 147 -10.03 10.95 -1.97
N GLN A 148 -9.43 12.13 -2.16
CA GLN A 148 -10.16 13.39 -2.35
C GLN A 148 -11.13 13.31 -3.53
N LYS A 149 -10.70 12.75 -4.67
CA LYS A 149 -11.55 12.54 -5.84
C LYS A 149 -12.69 11.53 -5.60
N MET A 150 -12.43 10.48 -4.82
CA MET A 150 -13.48 9.53 -4.41
C MET A 150 -14.48 10.15 -3.43
N ASN A 151 -14.03 11.01 -2.53
CA ASN A 151 -14.90 11.70 -1.56
C ASN A 151 -15.75 12.76 -2.26
N TYR A 152 -15.15 13.66 -3.04
CA TYR A 152 -15.88 14.65 -3.85
C TYR A 152 -17.03 14.04 -4.67
N ASN A 153 -16.79 12.89 -5.32
CA ASN A 153 -17.82 12.16 -6.05
C ASN A 153 -18.95 11.60 -5.16
N LYS A 154 -18.64 11.16 -3.93
CA LYS A 154 -19.65 10.73 -2.94
C LYS A 154 -20.41 11.92 -2.36
N ASP A 155 -19.73 13.03 -2.12
CA ASP A 155 -20.29 14.22 -1.48
C ASP A 155 -21.24 14.95 -2.44
N LEU A 156 -20.92 15.05 -3.73
CA LEU A 156 -21.87 15.48 -4.77
C LEU A 156 -23.13 14.58 -4.79
N ALA A 157 -22.97 13.26 -4.78
CA ALA A 157 -24.10 12.32 -4.79
C ALA A 157 -24.94 12.41 -3.49
N ARG A 158 -24.30 12.68 -2.34
CA ARG A 158 -24.96 12.94 -1.05
C ARG A 158 -25.75 14.26 -1.10
N ILE A 159 -25.16 15.34 -1.62
CA ILE A 159 -25.80 16.65 -1.79
C ILE A 159 -27.02 16.53 -2.69
N GLU A 160 -26.91 15.87 -3.86
CA GLU A 160 -28.04 15.65 -4.77
C GLU A 160 -29.16 14.85 -4.10
N LEU A 161 -28.83 13.78 -3.38
CA LEU A 161 -29.78 12.94 -2.66
C LEU A 161 -30.52 13.71 -1.54
N ILE A 162 -29.80 14.48 -0.72
CA ILE A 162 -30.40 15.28 0.37
C ILE A 162 -31.29 16.38 -0.22
N THR A 163 -30.78 17.14 -1.19
CA THR A 163 -31.51 18.19 -1.91
C THR A 163 -32.77 17.63 -2.57
N GLY A 164 -32.68 16.44 -3.17
CA GLY A 164 -33.81 15.72 -3.77
C GLY A 164 -34.80 15.16 -2.74
N ARG A 165 -34.40 14.86 -1.50
CA ARG A 165 -35.34 14.54 -0.41
C ARG A 165 -36.05 15.81 0.06
N ALA A 166 -35.31 16.89 0.32
CA ALA A 166 -35.84 18.19 0.74
C ALA A 166 -36.90 18.72 -0.24
N LYS A 167 -36.59 18.77 -1.54
CA LYS A 167 -37.50 19.27 -2.59
C LYS A 167 -38.77 18.42 -2.74
N ARG A 168 -38.68 17.08 -2.59
CA ARG A 168 -39.87 16.20 -2.63
C ARG A 168 -40.76 16.36 -1.39
N ALA A 169 -40.18 16.62 -0.22
CA ALA A 169 -40.94 16.88 1.00
C ALA A 169 -41.54 18.31 1.01
N ALA A 170 -40.87 19.31 0.44
CA ALA A 170 -41.38 20.67 0.28
C ALA A 170 -42.51 20.76 -0.77
N TRP A 171 -42.30 20.20 -1.97
CA TRP A 171 -43.13 20.43 -3.16
C TRP A 171 -43.90 19.18 -3.64
N GLY A 172 -43.83 18.07 -2.90
CA GLY A 172 -44.48 16.81 -3.27
C GLY A 172 -43.85 16.13 -4.50
N PRO A 173 -44.49 15.09 -5.05
CA PRO A 173 -43.92 14.24 -6.11
C PRO A 173 -43.72 14.96 -7.45
N LYS A 174 -44.36 16.10 -7.67
CA LYS A 174 -44.22 16.90 -8.92
C LYS A 174 -43.05 17.88 -8.89
N MET A 175 -42.46 18.16 -7.72
CA MET A 175 -41.29 19.04 -7.52
C MET A 175 -41.41 20.44 -8.16
N VAL A 176 -42.63 20.97 -8.31
CA VAL A 176 -42.87 22.32 -8.84
C VAL A 176 -42.77 23.32 -7.69
N PRO A 177 -41.86 24.31 -7.75
CA PRO A 177 -41.76 25.33 -6.72
C PRO A 177 -43.05 26.16 -6.64
N THR A 178 -43.52 26.42 -5.43
CA THR A 178 -44.57 27.42 -5.17
C THR A 178 -43.91 28.63 -4.50
N THR A 179 -44.48 29.82 -4.63
CA THR A 179 -43.96 31.03 -3.98
C THR A 179 -43.97 30.90 -2.45
N GLY A 180 -42.84 31.22 -1.82
CA GLY A 180 -42.66 31.19 -0.36
C GLY A 180 -41.65 30.13 0.12
N GLN A 181 -41.20 30.29 1.36
CA GLN A 181 -40.28 29.38 2.04
C GLN A 181 -41.02 28.20 2.68
N ARG A 182 -40.41 27.02 2.72
CA ARG A 182 -40.91 25.84 3.46
C ARG A 182 -39.81 25.24 4.32
N LYS A 183 -39.98 25.25 5.64
CA LYS A 183 -39.14 24.50 6.58
C LYS A 183 -39.52 23.02 6.53
N VAL A 184 -38.53 22.15 6.37
CA VAL A 184 -38.67 20.72 6.10
C VAL A 184 -37.62 19.95 6.89
N ARG A 185 -38.03 18.92 7.63
CA ARG A 185 -37.11 17.99 8.30
C ARG A 185 -36.76 16.84 7.36
N VAL A 186 -35.48 16.62 7.11
CA VAL A 186 -34.98 15.58 6.19
C VAL A 186 -34.14 14.57 6.95
N ASN A 187 -34.53 13.29 6.91
CA ASN A 187 -33.72 12.20 7.45
C ASN A 187 -32.57 11.92 6.48
N LEU A 188 -31.34 11.98 6.97
CA LEU A 188 -30.13 11.69 6.19
C LEU A 188 -29.90 10.17 6.11
N GLY A 189 -30.08 9.49 7.23
CA GLY A 189 -30.05 8.03 7.35
C GLY A 189 -30.21 7.60 8.82
N ASP A 190 -30.33 6.31 9.01
CA ASP A 190 -30.33 5.68 10.33
C ASP A 190 -28.86 5.48 10.75
N GLN A 191 -28.53 5.90 11.96
CA GLN A 191 -27.24 5.65 12.58
C GLN A 191 -27.28 4.24 13.19
N HIS A 192 -26.26 3.44 12.88
CA HIS A 192 -26.13 2.07 13.34
C HIS A 192 -24.98 1.92 14.32
N ASP A 193 -25.29 1.28 15.44
CA ASP A 193 -24.43 0.96 16.56
C ASP A 193 -23.46 -0.19 16.18
N GLU A 194 -22.44 -0.49 16.99
CA GLU A 194 -21.50 -1.60 16.68
C GLU A 194 -22.20 -2.97 16.61
N ASP A 195 -23.30 -3.17 17.35
CA ASP A 195 -24.15 -4.37 17.30
C ASP A 195 -25.19 -4.34 16.15
N GLY A 196 -25.26 -3.24 15.38
CA GLY A 196 -26.12 -3.11 14.19
C GLY A 196 -27.60 -2.79 14.46
N TYR A 197 -27.96 -2.40 15.69
CA TYR A 197 -29.25 -1.79 15.99
C TYR A 197 -29.31 -0.33 15.48
N VAL A 198 -30.27 0.48 15.94
CA VAL A 198 -30.47 1.87 15.48
C VAL A 198 -30.68 2.80 16.67
N GLU A 199 -29.60 3.40 17.16
CA GLU A 199 -29.60 4.46 18.18
C GLU A 199 -30.38 5.72 17.77
N GLY A 200 -30.46 6.04 16.47
CA GLY A 200 -31.29 7.17 16.01
C GLY A 200 -31.23 7.48 14.52
N SER A 201 -32.24 8.21 14.03
CA SER A 201 -32.28 8.72 12.65
C SER A 201 -31.77 10.17 12.60
N LYS A 202 -30.55 10.37 12.06
CA LYS A 202 -29.97 11.71 11.95
C LYS A 202 -30.80 12.52 10.95
N SER A 203 -31.49 13.54 11.45
CA SER A 203 -32.37 14.40 10.69
C SER A 203 -31.91 15.85 10.81
N ILE A 204 -31.91 16.56 9.68
CA ILE A 204 -31.52 17.97 9.60
C ILE A 204 -32.75 18.79 9.20
N GLU A 205 -32.90 19.97 9.79
CA GLU A 205 -33.90 20.94 9.39
C GLU A 205 -33.37 21.80 8.24
N MET A 206 -34.13 21.87 7.15
CA MET A 206 -33.76 22.55 5.92
C MET A 206 -34.86 23.52 5.53
N VAL A 207 -34.50 24.68 4.98
CA VAL A 207 -35.45 25.61 4.37
C VAL A 207 -35.35 25.46 2.86
N VAL A 208 -36.48 25.22 2.20
CA VAL A 208 -36.57 25.18 0.74
C VAL A 208 -37.26 26.45 0.26
N GLU A 209 -36.61 27.20 -0.63
CA GLU A 209 -37.16 28.39 -1.26
C GLU A 209 -37.02 28.27 -2.77
N GLY A 210 -38.15 28.16 -3.46
CA GLY A 210 -38.17 27.93 -4.91
C GLY A 210 -37.34 26.71 -5.33
N SER A 211 -36.27 26.96 -6.09
CA SER A 211 -35.32 25.97 -6.58
C SER A 211 -34.23 25.59 -5.58
N ASP A 212 -34.06 26.32 -4.49
CA ASP A 212 -32.84 26.31 -3.68
C ASP A 212 -33.13 25.76 -2.28
N VAL A 213 -32.09 25.22 -1.63
CA VAL A 213 -32.20 24.52 -0.35
C VAL A 213 -31.10 25.02 0.58
N TYR A 214 -31.48 25.38 1.79
CA TYR A 214 -30.61 25.92 2.83
C TYR A 214 -30.64 25.00 4.05
N ILE A 215 -29.49 24.80 4.70
CA ILE A 215 -29.45 24.28 6.08
C ILE A 215 -29.78 25.45 7.01
N PHE A 216 -30.53 25.14 8.07
CA PHE A 216 -30.82 26.06 9.17
C PHE A 216 -29.94 25.65 10.36
N ASP A 217 -28.93 26.46 10.67
CA ASP A 217 -28.09 26.26 11.86
C ASP A 217 -28.75 26.84 13.12
N GLU A 218 -28.28 26.44 14.30
CA GLU A 218 -28.90 26.79 15.60
C GLU A 218 -28.82 28.30 15.91
N GLU A 219 -27.85 29.01 15.31
CA GLU A 219 -27.74 30.48 15.34
C GLU A 219 -28.72 31.20 14.40
N GLY A 220 -29.52 30.46 13.61
CA GLY A 220 -30.52 30.99 12.68
C GLY A 220 -29.98 31.42 11.30
N THR A 221 -28.71 31.14 10.99
CA THR A 221 -28.13 31.38 9.67
C THR A 221 -28.59 30.35 8.62
N LEU A 222 -28.66 30.77 7.37
CA LEU A 222 -29.13 29.98 6.23
C LEU A 222 -27.99 29.66 5.26
N HIS A 223 -27.46 28.44 5.31
CA HIS A 223 -26.31 28.02 4.50
C HIS A 223 -26.76 27.28 3.23
N PRO A 224 -26.44 27.78 2.01
CA PRO A 224 -26.96 27.23 0.75
C PRO A 224 -26.32 25.88 0.39
N VAL A 225 -27.15 24.84 0.26
CA VAL A 225 -26.77 23.47 -0.09
C VAL A 225 -26.70 23.31 -1.62
N ASN A 226 -25.67 23.91 -2.19
CA ASN A 226 -25.37 23.86 -3.62
C ASN A 226 -24.12 23.03 -3.90
N SER A 227 -23.92 22.60 -5.15
CA SER A 227 -22.74 21.83 -5.60
C SER A 227 -21.40 22.56 -5.38
N SER A 228 -21.44 23.87 -5.14
CA SER A 228 -20.30 24.72 -4.76
C SER A 228 -19.78 24.50 -3.33
N THR A 229 -20.52 23.82 -2.44
CA THR A 229 -20.03 23.50 -1.08
C THR A 229 -19.19 22.22 -1.03
N ALA A 230 -19.18 21.42 -2.09
CA ALA A 230 -18.33 20.23 -2.18
C ALA A 230 -16.86 20.63 -2.41
N THR A 231 -15.95 20.19 -1.53
CA THR A 231 -14.52 20.53 -1.60
C THR A 231 -13.87 19.92 -2.84
N CYS A 232 -13.56 20.77 -3.82
CA CYS A 232 -12.96 20.34 -5.08
C CYS A 232 -11.57 19.70 -4.85
N PRO A 233 -11.25 18.57 -5.51
CA PRO A 233 -9.97 17.89 -5.34
C PRO A 233 -8.82 18.72 -5.95
N SER A 234 -8.06 19.40 -5.09
CA SER A 234 -6.94 20.26 -5.50
C SER A 234 -5.59 19.74 -5.02
N ILE A 235 -4.60 19.80 -5.92
CA ILE A 235 -3.19 19.44 -5.66
C ILE A 235 -2.59 20.35 -4.56
N THR A 236 -3.03 21.60 -4.47
CA THR A 236 -2.62 22.55 -3.40
C THR A 236 -3.00 22.07 -2.00
N ASN A 237 -4.05 21.25 -1.89
CA ASN A 237 -4.63 20.81 -0.62
C ASN A 237 -4.11 19.41 -0.24
N THR A 238 -2.96 19.01 -0.80
CA THR A 238 -2.24 17.80 -0.37
C THR A 238 -1.32 18.13 0.80
N TRP A 239 -1.19 17.19 1.75
CA TRP A 239 -0.48 17.41 3.03
C TRP A 239 0.95 17.92 2.82
N PHE A 240 1.63 17.37 1.81
CA PHE A 240 3.02 17.71 1.48
C PHE A 240 3.15 19.13 0.93
N ILE A 241 2.23 19.58 0.06
CA ILE A 241 2.29 20.94 -0.51
C ILE A 241 1.87 21.99 0.54
N ALA A 242 0.88 21.67 1.38
CA ALA A 242 0.54 22.50 2.54
C ALA A 242 1.71 22.62 3.53
N LEU A 243 2.40 21.51 3.84
CA LEU A 243 3.58 21.50 4.70
C LEU A 243 4.76 22.27 4.09
N VAL A 244 5.02 22.13 2.79
CA VAL A 244 6.05 22.90 2.10
C VAL A 244 5.72 24.40 2.09
N ARG A 245 4.46 24.81 1.85
CA ARG A 245 4.01 26.20 1.98
C ARG A 245 4.19 26.72 3.41
N HIS A 246 3.83 25.93 4.42
CA HIS A 246 3.97 26.30 5.83
C HIS A 246 5.45 26.47 6.24
N LEU A 247 6.33 25.53 5.87
CA LEU A 247 7.77 25.66 6.09
C LEU A 247 8.35 26.90 5.36
N PHE A 248 7.95 27.13 4.10
CA PHE A 248 8.42 28.28 3.33
C PHE A 248 7.93 29.62 3.91
N ALA A 249 6.68 29.71 4.36
CA ALA A 249 6.14 30.88 5.05
C ALA A 249 6.88 31.14 6.38
N LYS A 250 7.16 30.08 7.14
CA LYS A 250 7.93 30.16 8.39
C LYS A 250 9.38 30.61 8.19
N VAL A 251 10.00 30.23 7.07
CA VAL A 251 11.37 30.65 6.70
C VAL A 251 11.43 32.05 6.08
N THR A 252 10.41 32.45 5.31
CA THR A 252 10.39 33.77 4.64
C THR A 252 9.75 34.88 5.49
N GLY A 253 9.23 34.58 6.68
CA GLY A 253 8.61 35.54 7.59
C GLY A 253 7.30 36.15 7.09
N LYS A 254 6.83 35.75 5.90
CA LYS A 254 5.69 36.36 5.22
C LYS A 254 4.38 35.78 5.75
N LYS A 255 3.84 36.41 6.81
CA LYS A 255 2.44 36.23 7.21
C LYS A 255 1.55 36.59 6.01
N GLU A 256 0.97 35.58 5.35
CA GLU A 256 -0.11 35.81 4.39
C GLU A 256 -1.34 36.30 5.17
N LYS A 257 -2.06 37.27 4.59
CA LYS A 257 -3.22 37.90 5.22
C LYS A 257 -4.46 37.08 4.89
N SER A 258 -5.06 36.54 5.95
CA SER A 258 -6.32 35.78 6.03
C SER A 258 -7.23 35.74 4.80
N GLU A 259 -7.58 34.51 4.39
CA GLU A 259 -9.00 34.14 4.42
C GLU A 259 -9.26 33.50 5.79
N GLU A 260 -10.40 33.83 6.39
CA GLU A 260 -10.73 33.53 7.78
C GLU A 260 -12.08 32.79 7.79
N THR A 261 -12.05 31.53 8.20
CA THR A 261 -13.25 30.71 8.43
C THR A 261 -12.92 29.82 9.63
N LEU A 262 -13.83 29.79 10.61
CA LEU A 262 -13.50 29.34 11.95
C LEU A 262 -13.33 27.81 12.02
N ASP A 263 -12.22 27.39 12.62
CA ASP A 263 -12.05 26.11 13.31
C ASP A 263 -11.24 26.39 14.59
N GLN A 264 -11.92 26.87 15.64
CA GLN A 264 -11.33 26.83 16.99
C GLN A 264 -11.71 25.50 17.64
N PRO A 265 -10.78 24.77 18.29
CA PRO A 265 -11.13 23.65 19.13
C PRO A 265 -11.97 24.15 20.31
N TYR A 266 -13.13 23.54 20.54
CA TYR A 266 -13.93 23.83 21.72
C TYR A 266 -13.29 23.15 22.94
N GLU A 267 -12.92 23.93 23.95
CA GLU A 267 -12.75 23.40 25.30
C GLU A 267 -14.13 23.22 25.95
N VAL A 268 -14.31 22.14 26.70
CA VAL A 268 -15.61 21.78 27.31
C VAL A 268 -15.61 22.24 28.76
N ASP A 269 -15.88 23.52 28.98
CA ASP A 269 -16.20 24.02 30.31
C ASP A 269 -17.61 23.55 30.72
N THR A 270 -17.69 22.88 31.87
CA THR A 270 -18.93 22.33 32.42
C THR A 270 -19.33 23.14 33.65
N PRO A 271 -20.53 23.74 33.70
CA PRO A 271 -20.95 24.60 34.81
C PRO A 271 -21.55 23.78 35.96
N ASP A 272 -20.68 23.19 36.80
CA ASP A 272 -21.10 22.67 38.10
C ASP A 272 -21.33 23.82 39.08
N ASN A 273 -22.40 23.74 39.88
CA ASN A 273 -22.77 24.79 40.82
C ASN A 273 -22.09 24.56 42.18
N GLU A 274 -21.76 25.65 42.87
CA GLU A 274 -21.17 25.63 44.21
C GLU A 274 -22.20 25.23 45.28
N ASP A 275 -21.77 24.46 46.28
CA ASP A 275 -22.30 24.56 47.65
C ASP A 275 -21.23 24.12 48.67
N SER A 276 -21.03 24.97 49.69
CA SER A 276 -20.17 24.87 50.89
C SER A 276 -20.35 23.60 51.75
N ASP A 277 -19.45 23.14 52.65
CA ASP A 277 -18.04 23.42 53.05
C ASP A 277 -17.54 22.17 53.87
N ASP A 278 -16.54 22.06 54.77
CA ASP A 278 -15.67 22.97 55.56
C ASP A 278 -14.41 22.22 56.10
N THR A 279 -13.51 22.92 56.80
CA THR A 279 -12.59 22.45 57.86
C THR A 279 -11.35 21.59 57.54
N SER A 280 -10.26 22.29 57.21
CA SER A 280 -9.01 22.37 58.01
C SER A 280 -8.10 21.15 58.29
N SER A 281 -6.84 21.27 57.81
CA SER A 281 -5.55 20.96 58.50
C SER A 281 -5.23 19.48 58.87
N ILE A 282 -4.01 18.96 58.74
CA ILE A 282 -2.71 19.37 59.35
C ILE A 282 -1.52 18.82 58.50
N ALA A 283 -0.32 19.40 58.65
CA ALA A 283 0.91 18.96 57.97
C ALA A 283 1.72 17.88 58.74
N THR A 284 2.68 17.20 58.07
CA THR A 284 4.13 17.11 58.45
C THR A 284 4.91 16.00 57.68
N SER A 285 6.18 16.30 57.35
CA SER A 285 7.29 15.51 56.73
C SER A 285 7.24 13.96 56.61
N GLY A 286 7.93 13.37 55.60
CA GLY A 286 8.26 11.92 55.63
C GLY A 286 9.10 11.26 54.51
N SER A 287 10.36 11.63 54.34
CA SER A 287 11.51 10.85 53.79
C SER A 287 11.34 9.42 53.18
N THR A 288 11.89 9.25 51.95
CA THR A 288 12.67 8.08 51.41
C THR A 288 12.09 6.68 51.10
N LYS A 289 12.54 6.15 49.93
CA LYS A 289 12.86 4.74 49.58
C LYS A 289 11.67 3.75 49.46
N SER A 290 11.40 3.16 48.28
CA SER A 290 12.15 2.09 47.56
C SER A 290 11.67 0.67 47.91
N GLY A 291 11.13 -0.08 46.94
CA GLY A 291 10.82 -1.50 47.11
C GLY A 291 9.89 -2.11 46.04
N THR A 292 10.46 -2.73 45.01
CA THR A 292 9.71 -3.65 44.12
C THR A 292 9.75 -5.05 44.72
N ILE A 293 8.60 -5.61 45.12
CA ILE A 293 8.46 -7.04 45.44
C ILE A 293 7.13 -7.57 44.90
N THR A 294 7.20 -8.65 44.12
CA THR A 294 6.06 -9.44 43.66
C THR A 294 5.89 -10.66 44.57
N PRO A 295 4.68 -10.99 45.07
CA PRO A 295 4.39 -12.30 45.63
C PRO A 295 4.00 -13.29 44.52
N GLN A 296 4.48 -14.53 44.59
CA GLN A 296 4.17 -15.59 43.62
C GLN A 296 4.12 -16.95 44.35
N ILE A 297 3.20 -17.83 43.91
CA ILE A 297 2.97 -19.20 44.42
C ILE A 297 2.59 -19.24 45.94
N ASP A 298 2.02 -20.30 46.54
CA ASP A 298 2.02 -21.73 46.22
C ASP A 298 0.65 -22.37 45.87
N ASN A 299 0.71 -23.57 45.28
CA ASN A 299 -0.43 -24.50 45.15
C ASN A 299 -0.29 -25.62 46.19
N ASP A 300 -1.39 -26.22 46.64
CA ASP A 300 -1.45 -27.69 46.62
C ASP A 300 -2.89 -28.24 46.51
N LYS A 301 -3.01 -29.57 46.37
CA LYS A 301 -4.22 -30.31 45.97
C LYS A 301 -4.89 -31.01 47.16
N GLY A 302 -6.22 -31.10 47.12
CA GLY A 302 -7.00 -31.95 48.03
C GLY A 302 -8.39 -32.25 47.46
N SER A 303 -8.80 -33.52 47.48
CA SER A 303 -10.06 -34.00 46.89
C SER A 303 -11.10 -34.42 47.93
N SER A 304 -12.40 -34.17 47.71
CA SER A 304 -13.44 -35.23 47.79
C SER A 304 -14.88 -34.75 47.46
N LEU A 305 -15.67 -35.73 47.01
CA LEU A 305 -17.13 -35.90 46.89
C LEU A 305 -18.10 -34.73 47.20
N GLY A 306 -19.12 -34.56 46.32
CA GLY A 306 -20.35 -33.81 46.63
C GLY A 306 -21.37 -33.72 45.47
N SER A 307 -22.29 -34.68 45.34
CA SER A 307 -23.39 -34.66 44.34
C SER A 307 -24.38 -33.50 44.56
N ARG A 308 -24.98 -32.89 43.53
CA ARG A 308 -26.10 -33.43 42.71
C ARG A 308 -26.41 -32.53 41.49
N GLY A 309 -27.00 -33.11 40.43
CA GLY A 309 -27.77 -32.36 39.42
C GLY A 309 -27.31 -32.50 37.97
N LEU A 310 -27.91 -33.42 37.21
CA LEU A 310 -27.82 -33.52 35.74
C LEU A 310 -29.27 -33.37 35.15
N PRO A 311 -29.57 -33.61 33.85
CA PRO A 311 -29.89 -32.49 32.96
C PRO A 311 -31.18 -32.66 32.12
N VAL A 312 -31.51 -31.67 31.28
CA VAL A 312 -32.41 -31.80 30.12
C VAL A 312 -31.79 -30.95 28.99
N GLU A 313 -31.10 -31.50 28.00
CA GLU A 313 -31.54 -32.24 26.79
C GLU A 313 -32.33 -31.44 25.72
N LYS A 314 -31.78 -31.50 24.48
CA LYS A 314 -32.46 -31.39 23.16
C LYS A 314 -33.03 -30.01 22.77
N ALA A 315 -33.06 -29.60 21.48
CA ALA A 315 -32.41 -30.04 20.23
C ALA A 315 -32.40 -28.80 19.28
N GLY A 316 -31.64 -28.67 18.19
CA GLY A 316 -31.00 -29.65 17.31
C GLY A 316 -31.74 -29.71 15.96
N GLY A 317 -31.41 -28.84 14.98
CA GLY A 317 -32.25 -28.64 13.79
C GLY A 317 -31.59 -27.99 12.55
N LYS A 318 -30.53 -28.57 11.99
CA LYS A 318 -29.98 -28.14 10.68
C LYS A 318 -30.91 -28.55 9.53
N ARG A 319 -31.32 -27.62 8.65
CA ARG A 319 -32.16 -27.91 7.47
C ARG A 319 -31.39 -27.65 6.16
N ARG A 320 -31.26 -28.67 5.30
CA ARG A 320 -30.63 -28.57 3.95
C ARG A 320 -31.69 -28.52 2.84
N LYS A 321 -31.28 -28.01 1.66
CA LYS A 321 -32.10 -27.93 0.44
C LYS A 321 -32.37 -29.32 -0.16
N VAL A 322 -33.52 -29.46 -0.83
CA VAL A 322 -33.72 -30.45 -1.91
C VAL A 322 -34.42 -29.74 -3.08
N THR A 323 -33.92 -29.94 -4.29
CA THR A 323 -34.50 -29.43 -5.55
C THR A 323 -35.54 -30.39 -6.11
N LYS A 324 -36.60 -29.86 -6.74
CA LYS A 324 -37.59 -30.67 -7.45
C LYS A 324 -37.45 -30.47 -8.97
N ARG A 325 -37.11 -31.52 -9.70
CA ARG A 325 -37.23 -31.56 -11.17
C ARG A 325 -38.70 -31.69 -11.56
N ARG A 326 -39.05 -31.10 -12.70
CA ARG A 326 -40.12 -31.55 -13.58
C ARG A 326 -39.72 -31.25 -15.02
#